data_AF-A0A512N4H0-F1
#
_entry.id   AF-A0A512N4H0-F1
#
_cell.length_a   1.000
_cell.length_b   1.000
_cell.length_c   1.000
_cell.angle_alpha   90.00
_cell.angle_beta   90.00
_cell.angle_gamma   90.00
#
_symmetry.space_group_name_H-M   'P 1'
#
loop_
_entity.id
_entity.type
_entity.pdbx_description
1 polymer ?
#
loop_
_entity_poly.entity_id
_entity_poly.type
_entity_poly.pdbx_seq_one_letter_code
_entity_poly.pdbx_strand_id
1 'polypeptide(L)'
;MAKDRKTRFSPLGSEAMGGHHARQGFRFQDRWLSFQLLHWIKQDDFRGALNEGADDVDASWFRGKRRSAKAEPSDFNWEIHQLKATSVTPGLLAEVFDAFLRKEAAHPATWSRYHLVATRSMEKLHTLPMSIEQVRNVLSSYGVGSSFAATGIADLGQRLESLGVKVDPAFVVERVELDFDAGWLNQTKVFTEQFHLRLAGHGIPAEQLDKAAQALLALVSGDKSGKLITREEVLALLEQFKSKSAARKRLPAAKPVTTSPARPFVRPDADASILISVLAGGGSLLRLPNGRYGLIDCNWNAATQVAAYIEAFKVEAFEFVAITHWDYDRFSGLLSVMSAVKNTHKLFLPVIPVSKFTDIAGSSYQPPAISRFLKEIEGEQRRRYGIGEVVQTGARSTIWSSSARESSLRVETFAADLQDLETKRQAHQRHFGRNDLCSVFRVSVADHHFLITGDATIKRWNHLFTRLLGRDESFRADGFTLPRHGANNTLNKDILGRIADPSGFYAVVDPAPIYGLPRPQVLSLVREANGEILVADRTPVHLLLTPNGLFERRFALGRAGELRVVGPMRHF
;
A
#
# COMPACT_ATOMS: atom_id res chain seq x y z
N MET A 1 65.49 -0.30 -2.64
CA MET A 1 64.42 0.22 -1.76
C MET A 1 63.33 0.82 -2.63
N ALA A 2 62.24 0.08 -2.83
CA ALA A 2 61.07 0.52 -3.59
C ALA A 2 60.12 1.31 -2.69
N LYS A 3 59.58 2.44 -3.18
CA LYS A 3 58.41 3.10 -2.61
C LYS A 3 57.40 3.40 -3.72
N ASP A 4 56.32 2.65 -3.67
CA ASP A 4 55.09 2.81 -4.44
C ASP A 4 54.47 4.20 -4.26
N ARG A 5 54.21 4.90 -5.37
CA ARG A 5 53.20 5.96 -5.47
C ARG A 5 51.89 5.33 -5.92
N LYS A 6 51.00 5.01 -4.98
CA LYS A 6 49.58 4.75 -5.27
C LYS A 6 48.87 6.07 -5.51
N THR A 7 48.55 6.37 -6.76
CA THR A 7 47.55 7.34 -7.17
C THR A 7 46.17 6.86 -6.73
N ARG A 8 45.58 7.53 -5.73
CA ARG A 8 44.14 7.43 -5.44
C ARG A 8 43.41 8.38 -6.38
N PHE A 9 42.66 7.83 -7.33
CA PHE A 9 41.59 8.57 -8.01
C PHE A 9 40.46 8.81 -7.01
N SER A 10 40.16 10.08 -6.73
CA SER A 10 38.91 10.54 -6.16
C SER A 10 38.32 11.51 -7.20
N PRO A 11 37.17 11.23 -7.85
CA PRO A 11 36.72 12.05 -8.98
C PRO A 11 36.10 13.40 -8.59
N LEU A 12 35.98 13.74 -7.32
CA LEU A 12 35.25 14.93 -6.88
C LEU A 12 36.06 15.74 -5.87
N GLY A 13 36.59 16.87 -6.33
CA GLY A 13 37.07 17.93 -5.45
C GLY A 13 35.91 18.67 -4.79
N SER A 14 36.16 19.30 -3.64
CA SER A 14 35.20 20.09 -2.85
C SER A 14 34.51 21.23 -3.62
N GLU A 15 35.00 21.57 -4.81
CA GLU A 15 34.43 22.57 -5.72
C GLU A 15 33.18 22.07 -6.48
N ALA A 16 32.88 20.77 -6.49
CA ALA A 16 31.68 20.20 -7.13
C ALA A 16 30.39 20.34 -6.29
N MET A 17 30.47 20.88 -5.07
CA MET A 17 29.35 21.04 -4.13
C MET A 17 28.64 22.38 -4.37
N GLY A 18 27.97 22.50 -5.51
CA GLY A 18 27.26 23.72 -5.98
C GLY A 18 26.37 24.41 -4.93
N GLY A 19 26.00 25.67 -5.18
CA GLY A 19 25.34 26.58 -4.21
C GLY A 19 23.98 26.13 -3.64
N HIS A 20 23.13 27.09 -3.24
CA HIS A 20 21.85 26.84 -2.54
C HIS A 20 20.95 25.74 -3.15
N HIS A 21 21.04 25.50 -4.47
CA HIS A 21 20.33 24.42 -5.16
C HIS A 21 20.88 23.02 -4.88
N ALA A 22 22.21 22.83 -4.73
CA ALA A 22 22.75 21.50 -4.39
C ALA A 22 22.32 21.10 -2.98
N ARG A 23 22.29 22.04 -2.02
CA ARG A 23 21.81 21.78 -0.65
C ARG A 23 20.32 21.42 -0.56
N GLN A 24 19.49 21.84 -1.51
CA GLN A 24 18.09 21.38 -1.60
C GLN A 24 17.99 19.98 -2.21
N GLY A 25 18.80 19.66 -3.25
CA GLY A 25 18.87 18.33 -3.86
C GLY A 25 19.30 17.25 -2.87
N PHE A 26 20.36 17.49 -2.09
CA PHE A 26 20.82 16.54 -1.06
C PHE A 26 19.73 16.27 -0.01
N ARG A 27 18.96 17.29 0.40
CA ARG A 27 17.85 17.08 1.36
C ARG A 27 16.73 16.19 0.82
N PHE A 28 16.41 16.28 -0.47
CA PHE A 28 15.39 15.41 -1.09
C PHE A 28 15.89 13.96 -1.12
N GLN A 29 17.12 13.77 -1.58
CA GLN A 29 17.76 12.47 -1.68
C GLN A 29 17.96 11.80 -0.32
N ASP A 30 18.48 12.53 0.66
CA ASP A 30 18.72 12.01 2.01
C ASP A 30 17.41 11.58 2.68
N ARG A 31 16.36 12.40 2.52
CA ARG A 31 15.02 12.06 3.03
C ARG A 31 14.48 10.82 2.33
N TRP A 32 14.54 10.76 1.00
CA TRP A 32 14.09 9.59 0.25
C TRP A 32 14.83 8.33 0.70
N LEU A 33 16.16 8.35 0.72
CA LEU A 33 16.99 7.20 1.06
C LEU A 33 16.77 6.77 2.52
N SER A 34 16.75 7.70 3.47
CA SER A 34 16.43 7.38 4.87
C SER A 34 15.06 6.69 5.01
N PHE A 35 14.08 7.11 4.20
CA PHE A 35 12.74 6.57 4.20
C PHE A 35 12.69 5.18 3.54
N GLN A 36 13.47 4.96 2.48
CA GLN A 36 13.58 3.66 1.81
C GLN A 36 14.35 2.63 2.61
N LEU A 37 15.39 3.02 3.33
CA LEU A 37 16.14 2.10 4.20
C LEU A 37 15.22 1.39 5.19
N LEU A 38 14.23 2.09 5.76
CA LEU A 38 13.23 1.47 6.64
C LEU A 38 12.37 0.40 5.96
N HIS A 39 12.22 0.45 4.64
CA HIS A 39 11.55 -0.61 3.89
C HIS A 39 12.52 -1.73 3.53
N TRP A 40 13.66 -1.39 2.93
CA TRP A 40 14.62 -2.37 2.41
C TRP A 40 15.22 -3.27 3.49
N ILE A 41 15.47 -2.77 4.70
CA ILE A 41 16.03 -3.60 5.79
C ILE A 41 15.10 -4.75 6.24
N LYS A 42 13.81 -4.69 5.91
CA LYS A 42 12.87 -5.79 6.16
C LYS A 42 13.09 -6.98 5.23
N GLN A 43 13.77 -6.77 4.10
CA GLN A 43 14.10 -7.80 3.14
C GLN A 43 15.43 -8.43 3.54
N ASP A 44 15.44 -9.75 3.76
CA ASP A 44 16.63 -10.42 4.31
C ASP A 44 17.79 -10.50 3.31
N ASP A 45 17.53 -10.35 2.02
CA ASP A 45 18.54 -10.33 0.96
C ASP A 45 19.02 -8.91 0.62
N PHE A 46 18.46 -7.86 1.22
CA PHE A 46 18.99 -6.51 1.09
C PHE A 46 20.39 -6.43 1.71
N ARG A 47 21.37 -6.02 0.90
CA ARG A 47 22.76 -5.84 1.34
C ARG A 47 22.97 -4.44 1.90
N GLY A 48 22.54 -3.44 1.17
CA GLY A 48 22.81 -2.04 1.49
C GLY A 48 22.56 -1.11 0.32
N ALA A 49 22.73 0.18 0.58
CA ALA A 49 22.59 1.24 -0.39
C ALA A 49 23.79 2.20 -0.37
N LEU A 50 24.08 2.80 -1.51
CA LEU A 50 25.14 3.77 -1.75
C LEU A 50 24.49 5.11 -2.11
N ASN A 51 24.91 6.15 -1.41
CA ASN A 51 24.57 7.54 -1.72
C ASN A 51 25.70 8.11 -2.60
N GLU A 52 25.74 7.76 -3.90
CA GLU A 52 26.94 7.87 -4.76
C GLU A 52 27.30 9.30 -5.19
N GLY A 53 26.31 10.18 -5.26
CA GLY A 53 26.48 11.55 -5.72
C GLY A 53 25.17 12.33 -5.69
N ALA A 54 25.18 13.58 -6.15
CA ALA A 54 23.94 14.34 -6.28
C ALA A 54 23.01 13.64 -7.27
N ASP A 55 21.78 13.38 -6.83
CA ASP A 55 20.69 12.73 -7.57
C ASP A 55 20.86 11.23 -7.87
N ASP A 56 21.87 10.53 -7.34
CA ASP A 56 22.11 9.10 -7.61
C ASP A 56 22.19 8.28 -6.31
N VAL A 57 21.33 7.26 -6.21
CA VAL A 57 21.34 6.26 -5.13
C VAL A 57 21.28 4.86 -5.72
N ASP A 58 22.22 4.01 -5.33
CA ASP A 58 22.28 2.62 -5.79
C ASP A 58 22.00 1.69 -4.62
N ALA A 59 21.08 0.74 -4.80
CA ALA A 59 20.76 -0.28 -3.80
C ALA A 59 21.07 -1.67 -4.35
N SER A 60 21.45 -2.60 -3.46
CA SER A 60 21.86 -3.94 -3.87
C SER A 60 21.26 -5.04 -3.00
N TRP A 61 20.94 -6.17 -3.64
CA TRP A 61 20.40 -7.38 -3.02
C TRP A 61 21.21 -8.61 -3.43
N PHE A 62 21.54 -9.47 -2.47
CA PHE A 62 22.26 -10.71 -2.74
C PHE A 62 21.49 -11.64 -3.68
N ARG A 63 22.11 -12.17 -4.73
CA ARG A 63 21.53 -13.24 -5.56
C ARG A 63 21.74 -14.60 -4.88
N GLY A 64 20.63 -15.25 -4.55
CA GLY A 64 20.62 -16.60 -3.97
C GLY A 64 20.93 -16.60 -2.47
N LYS A 65 21.35 -17.74 -1.94
CA LYS A 65 21.56 -17.95 -0.50
C LYS A 65 22.97 -17.55 -0.02
N ARG A 66 23.92 -17.30 -0.92
CA ARG A 66 25.29 -16.93 -0.53
C ARG A 66 25.34 -15.46 -0.12
N ARG A 67 25.50 -15.23 1.18
CA ARG A 67 25.77 -13.91 1.77
C ARG A 67 27.24 -13.87 2.16
N SER A 68 28.10 -13.44 1.24
CA SER A 68 29.53 -13.35 1.46
C SER A 68 30.01 -11.91 1.35
N ALA A 69 30.91 -11.50 2.24
CA ALA A 69 31.61 -10.22 2.13
C ALA A 69 32.54 -10.15 0.89
N LYS A 70 32.84 -11.30 0.27
CA LYS A 70 33.63 -11.43 -0.97
C LYS A 70 32.76 -11.60 -2.23
N ALA A 71 31.48 -11.24 -2.16
CA ALA A 71 30.58 -11.36 -3.31
C ALA A 71 30.96 -10.30 -4.37
N GLU A 72 31.05 -10.73 -5.63
CA GLU A 72 31.38 -9.90 -6.77
C GLU A 72 30.15 -9.10 -7.24
N PRO A 73 30.30 -7.98 -7.97
CA PRO A 73 29.16 -7.17 -8.44
C PRO A 73 28.07 -7.97 -9.16
N SER A 74 28.44 -9.05 -9.86
CA SER A 74 27.52 -9.97 -10.56
C SER A 74 26.64 -10.82 -9.63
N ASP A 75 27.03 -10.94 -8.36
CA ASP A 75 26.30 -11.66 -7.32
C ASP A 75 25.15 -10.83 -6.74
N PHE A 76 24.89 -9.63 -7.26
CA PHE A 76 23.81 -8.77 -6.79
C PHE A 76 22.78 -8.48 -7.88
N ASN A 77 21.54 -8.30 -7.45
CA ASN A 77 20.57 -7.49 -8.18
C ASN A 77 20.77 -6.05 -7.74
N TRP A 78 20.76 -5.12 -8.69
CA TRP A 78 20.95 -3.70 -8.42
C TRP A 78 19.64 -2.96 -8.68
N GLU A 79 19.33 -1.98 -7.84
CA GLU A 79 18.35 -0.95 -8.17
C GLU A 79 19.07 0.40 -8.21
N ILE A 80 19.02 1.05 -9.36
CA ILE A 80 19.68 2.32 -9.65
C ILE A 80 18.62 3.40 -9.61
N HIS A 81 18.73 4.35 -8.69
CA HIS A 81 17.72 5.39 -8.48
C HIS A 81 18.29 6.75 -8.87
N GLN A 82 17.67 7.39 -9.86
CA GLN A 82 17.86 8.80 -10.15
C GLN A 82 16.78 9.65 -9.48
N LEU A 83 17.21 10.56 -8.61
CA LEU A 83 16.34 11.38 -7.79
C LEU A 83 16.33 12.80 -8.30
N LYS A 84 15.16 13.36 -8.60
CA LYS A 84 15.02 14.71 -9.12
C LYS A 84 14.12 15.53 -8.20
N ALA A 85 14.72 16.44 -7.45
CA ALA A 85 14.03 17.40 -6.59
C ALA A 85 13.27 18.50 -7.38
N THR A 86 12.84 18.19 -8.61
CA THR A 86 12.19 19.11 -9.55
C THR A 86 11.06 18.40 -10.31
N SER A 87 10.36 19.14 -11.18
CA SER A 87 9.39 18.60 -12.10
C SER A 87 10.09 17.93 -13.28
N VAL A 88 9.73 16.69 -13.59
CA VAL A 88 10.23 16.01 -14.80
C VAL A 88 9.56 16.61 -16.04
N THR A 89 10.39 17.03 -16.99
CA THR A 89 9.99 17.38 -18.36
C THR A 89 10.33 16.22 -19.30
N PRO A 90 9.77 16.15 -20.51
CA PRO A 90 10.15 15.07 -21.44
C PRO A 90 11.63 15.09 -21.83
N GLY A 91 12.23 16.28 -21.93
CA GLY A 91 13.68 16.40 -22.19
C GLY A 91 14.51 15.79 -21.07
N LEU A 92 14.17 16.09 -19.80
CA LEU A 92 14.82 15.46 -18.65
C LEU A 92 14.56 13.95 -18.60
N LEU A 93 13.35 13.51 -18.91
CA LEU A 93 13.01 12.09 -18.96
C LEU A 93 13.87 11.34 -20.00
N ALA A 94 14.04 11.93 -21.19
CA ALA A 94 14.91 11.37 -22.23
C ALA A 94 16.37 11.29 -21.77
N GLU A 95 16.90 12.35 -21.14
CA GLU A 95 18.26 12.36 -20.59
C GLU A 95 18.47 11.25 -19.54
N VAL A 96 17.50 11.05 -18.64
CA VAL A 96 17.54 10.00 -17.62
C VAL A 96 17.52 8.60 -18.27
N PHE A 97 16.66 8.38 -19.26
CA PHE A 97 16.59 7.10 -19.96
C PHE A 97 17.86 6.79 -20.74
N ASP A 98 18.46 7.78 -21.39
CA ASP A 98 19.78 7.63 -22.03
C ASP A 98 20.85 7.26 -21.00
N ALA A 99 20.82 7.86 -19.80
CA ALA A 99 21.72 7.50 -18.71
C ALA A 99 21.51 6.06 -18.23
N PHE A 100 20.26 5.61 -18.10
CA PHE A 100 19.94 4.22 -17.75
C PHE A 100 20.46 3.22 -18.79
N LEU A 101 20.25 3.49 -20.09
CA LEU A 101 20.76 2.64 -21.16
C LEU A 101 22.30 2.57 -21.17
N ARG A 102 22.99 3.67 -20.89
CA ARG A 102 24.46 3.65 -20.73
C ARG A 102 24.91 2.79 -19.56
N LYS A 103 24.22 2.88 -18.40
CA LYS A 103 24.51 2.05 -17.23
C LYS A 103 24.24 0.56 -17.51
N GLU A 104 23.16 0.25 -18.21
CA GLU A 104 22.81 -1.12 -18.64
C GLU A 104 23.90 -1.71 -19.55
N ALA A 105 24.33 -0.95 -20.56
CA ALA A 105 25.38 -1.38 -21.48
C ALA A 105 26.73 -1.60 -20.78
N ALA A 106 27.03 -0.84 -19.73
CA ALA A 106 28.25 -1.00 -18.93
C ALA A 106 28.23 -2.26 -18.04
N HIS A 107 27.04 -2.72 -17.63
CA HIS A 107 26.88 -3.84 -16.69
C HIS A 107 25.78 -4.84 -17.09
N PRO A 108 25.85 -5.45 -18.29
CA PRO A 108 24.76 -6.29 -18.82
C PRO A 108 24.54 -7.60 -18.04
N ALA A 109 25.53 -8.06 -17.26
CA ALA A 109 25.44 -9.29 -16.46
C ALA A 109 24.68 -9.11 -15.12
N THR A 110 24.46 -7.86 -14.69
CA THR A 110 23.67 -7.55 -13.50
C THR A 110 22.23 -7.31 -13.89
N TRP A 111 21.28 -7.93 -13.16
CA TRP A 111 19.88 -7.58 -13.32
C TRP A 111 19.67 -6.29 -12.54
N SER A 112 19.60 -5.20 -13.30
CA SER A 112 19.43 -3.86 -12.80
C SER A 112 18.00 -3.40 -13.07
N ARG A 113 17.33 -2.90 -12.03
CA ARG A 113 16.13 -2.06 -12.19
C ARG A 113 16.54 -0.60 -12.06
N TYR A 114 15.89 0.25 -12.84
CA TYR A 114 16.18 1.67 -12.91
C TYR A 114 14.97 2.44 -12.43
N HIS A 115 15.16 3.39 -11.54
CA HIS A 115 14.09 4.17 -10.94
C HIS A 115 14.33 5.64 -11.20
N LEU A 116 13.35 6.34 -11.77
CA LEU A 116 13.32 7.79 -11.75
C LEU A 116 12.31 8.24 -10.70
N VAL A 117 12.80 8.85 -9.63
CA VAL A 117 11.98 9.41 -8.56
C VAL A 117 12.03 10.92 -8.65
N ALA A 118 10.87 11.57 -8.69
CA ALA A 118 10.79 13.02 -8.79
C ALA A 118 9.66 13.61 -7.96
N THR A 119 9.79 14.90 -7.68
CA THR A 119 8.78 15.61 -6.86
C THR A 119 7.42 15.73 -7.55
N ARG A 120 7.43 15.82 -8.88
CA ARG A 120 6.27 15.95 -9.77
C ARG A 120 6.71 15.70 -11.21
N SER A 121 5.75 15.68 -12.13
CA SER A 121 6.00 15.69 -13.57
C SER A 121 5.17 16.77 -14.26
N MET A 122 5.56 17.13 -15.50
CA MET A 122 4.67 17.89 -16.37
C MET A 122 3.38 17.11 -16.63
N GLU A 123 2.28 17.83 -16.83
CA GLU A 123 0.96 17.22 -17.02
C GLU A 123 0.97 16.11 -18.08
N LYS A 124 1.57 16.30 -19.27
CA LYS A 124 1.61 15.23 -20.28
C LYS A 124 2.33 13.92 -19.86
N LEU A 125 3.12 13.94 -18.79
CA LEU A 125 3.81 12.77 -18.23
C LEU A 125 3.07 12.11 -17.06
N HIS A 126 2.04 12.74 -16.49
CA HIS A 126 1.40 12.30 -15.23
C HIS A 126 0.89 10.85 -15.29
N THR A 127 0.39 10.42 -16.45
CA THR A 127 -0.17 9.08 -16.69
C THR A 127 0.86 8.09 -17.23
N LEU A 128 2.12 8.49 -17.43
CA LEU A 128 3.14 7.59 -17.98
C LEU A 128 3.46 6.41 -17.04
N PRO A 129 3.65 6.60 -15.71
CA PRO A 129 3.86 5.48 -14.80
C PRO A 129 2.72 4.45 -14.87
N MET A 130 1.48 4.94 -14.92
CA MET A 130 0.28 4.10 -15.04
C MET A 130 0.24 3.33 -16.37
N SER A 131 0.64 3.94 -17.48
CA SER A 131 0.69 3.23 -18.76
C SER A 131 1.77 2.16 -18.80
N ILE A 132 2.94 2.40 -18.23
CA ILE A 132 3.98 1.36 -18.09
C ILE A 132 3.42 0.19 -17.30
N GLU A 133 2.77 0.46 -16.17
CA GLU A 133 2.17 -0.54 -15.32
C GLU A 133 1.03 -1.31 -16.00
N GLN A 134 0.18 -0.64 -16.79
CA GLN A 134 -0.84 -1.30 -17.60
C GLN A 134 -0.23 -2.31 -18.59
N VAL A 135 0.87 -1.95 -19.26
CA VAL A 135 1.55 -2.86 -20.19
C VAL A 135 2.18 -4.04 -19.45
N ARG A 136 2.79 -3.82 -18.27
CA ARG A 136 3.29 -4.91 -17.41
C ARG A 136 2.19 -5.88 -17.00
N ASN A 137 1.02 -5.36 -16.63
CA ASN A 137 -0.12 -6.19 -16.28
C ASN A 137 -0.61 -7.01 -17.47
N VAL A 138 -0.67 -6.43 -18.68
CA VAL A 138 -0.97 -7.18 -19.90
C VAL A 138 0.07 -8.27 -20.15
N LEU A 139 1.36 -7.97 -20.02
CA LEU A 139 2.44 -8.97 -20.18
C LEU A 139 2.31 -10.12 -19.17
N SER A 140 1.99 -9.81 -17.92
CA SER A 140 1.78 -10.81 -16.87
C SER A 140 0.54 -11.68 -17.14
N SER A 141 -0.58 -11.07 -17.54
CA SER A 141 -1.85 -11.79 -17.75
C SER A 141 -1.89 -12.62 -19.03
N TYR A 142 -1.32 -12.11 -20.14
CA TYR A 142 -1.44 -12.75 -21.46
C TYR A 142 -0.13 -13.39 -21.94
N GLY A 143 0.98 -13.18 -21.23
CA GLY A 143 2.31 -13.62 -21.62
C GLY A 143 2.99 -12.68 -22.62
N VAL A 144 4.33 -12.67 -22.58
CA VAL A 144 5.19 -11.77 -23.37
C VAL A 144 5.00 -11.92 -24.88
N GLY A 145 4.66 -13.13 -25.35
CA GLY A 145 4.44 -13.41 -26.78
C GLY A 145 3.03 -13.14 -27.31
N SER A 146 2.12 -12.64 -26.48
CA SER A 146 0.73 -12.40 -26.91
C SER A 146 0.59 -11.20 -27.83
N SER A 147 -0.42 -11.20 -28.70
CA SER A 147 -0.77 -10.04 -29.52
C SER A 147 -1.13 -8.83 -28.66
N PHE A 148 -1.80 -9.03 -27.53
CA PHE A 148 -2.11 -7.97 -26.56
C PHE A 148 -0.85 -7.34 -25.97
N ALA A 149 0.15 -8.14 -25.59
CA ALA A 149 1.44 -7.65 -25.14
C ALA A 149 2.15 -6.81 -26.20
N ALA A 150 2.20 -7.32 -27.44
CA ALA A 150 2.82 -6.61 -28.56
C ALA A 150 2.13 -5.26 -28.83
N THR A 151 0.79 -5.23 -28.83
CA THR A 151 0.01 -3.99 -28.97
C THR A 151 0.28 -3.03 -27.82
N GLY A 152 0.28 -3.49 -26.57
CA GLY A 152 0.55 -2.63 -25.41
C GLY A 152 1.95 -2.00 -25.45
N ILE A 153 2.98 -2.77 -25.83
CA ILE A 153 4.35 -2.26 -26.00
C ILE A 153 4.39 -1.24 -27.15
N ALA A 154 3.75 -1.51 -28.28
CA ALA A 154 3.71 -0.60 -29.42
C ALA A 154 3.00 0.73 -29.08
N ASP A 155 1.86 0.67 -28.40
CA ASP A 155 1.10 1.84 -27.95
C ASP A 155 1.92 2.69 -26.97
N LEU A 156 2.65 2.05 -26.05
CA LEU A 156 3.57 2.75 -25.15
C LEU A 156 4.73 3.39 -25.92
N GLY A 157 5.27 2.71 -26.93
CA GLY A 157 6.28 3.25 -27.84
C GLY A 157 5.81 4.53 -28.54
N GLN A 158 4.64 4.49 -29.18
CA GLN A 158 4.03 5.66 -29.82
C GLN A 158 3.82 6.80 -28.82
N ARG A 159 3.41 6.48 -27.59
CA ARG A 159 3.26 7.46 -26.53
C ARG A 159 4.60 8.12 -26.15
N LEU A 160 5.65 7.33 -25.95
CA LEU A 160 7.01 7.83 -25.64
C LEU A 160 7.54 8.72 -26.77
N GLU A 161 7.35 8.31 -28.03
CA GLU A 161 7.70 9.10 -29.21
C GLU A 161 6.95 10.44 -29.26
N SER A 162 5.64 10.44 -28.98
CA SER A 162 4.83 11.67 -28.93
C SER A 162 5.29 12.66 -27.86
N LEU A 163 5.96 12.17 -26.82
CA LEU A 163 6.57 12.98 -25.77
C LEU A 163 7.97 13.49 -26.16
N GLY A 164 8.53 13.02 -27.28
CA GLY A 164 9.90 13.29 -27.71
C GLY A 164 10.95 12.43 -27.00
N VAL A 165 10.55 11.30 -26.41
CA VAL A 165 11.42 10.39 -25.65
C VAL A 165 11.74 9.18 -26.53
N LYS A 166 12.97 9.10 -27.02
CA LYS A 166 13.43 7.98 -27.87
C LYS A 166 14.08 6.91 -27.01
N VAL A 167 13.33 5.87 -26.68
CA VAL A 167 13.79 4.74 -25.88
C VAL A 167 13.06 3.48 -26.35
N ASP A 168 13.70 2.32 -26.23
CA ASP A 168 13.01 1.06 -26.46
C ASP A 168 11.89 0.88 -25.40
N PRO A 169 10.60 0.81 -25.80
CA PRO A 169 9.50 0.62 -24.85
C PRO A 169 9.61 -0.72 -24.10
N ALA A 170 10.23 -1.76 -24.68
CA ALA A 170 10.44 -3.03 -23.99
C ALA A 170 11.40 -2.86 -22.80
N PHE A 171 12.50 -2.14 -22.98
CA PHE A 171 13.42 -1.78 -21.90
C PHE A 171 12.72 -1.02 -20.77
N VAL A 172 11.89 -0.01 -21.12
CA VAL A 172 11.14 0.78 -20.13
C VAL A 172 10.20 -0.11 -19.32
N VAL A 173 9.43 -0.96 -19.99
CA VAL A 173 8.47 -1.85 -19.35
C VAL A 173 9.18 -2.88 -18.46
N GLU A 174 10.25 -3.49 -18.93
CA GLU A 174 10.96 -4.54 -18.18
C GLU A 174 11.74 -3.99 -16.98
N ARG A 175 12.37 -2.82 -17.13
CA ARG A 175 13.44 -2.39 -16.21
C ARG A 175 13.25 -1.03 -15.55
N VAL A 176 12.31 -0.19 -15.99
CA VAL A 176 12.22 1.20 -15.52
C VAL A 176 10.97 1.45 -14.67
N GLU A 177 11.16 1.92 -13.45
CA GLU A 177 10.11 2.40 -12.56
C GLU A 177 10.09 3.93 -12.50
N LEU A 178 8.89 4.51 -12.52
CA LEU A 178 8.69 5.95 -12.45
C LEU A 178 7.86 6.31 -11.23
N ASP A 179 8.41 7.14 -10.34
CA ASP A 179 7.68 7.73 -9.21
C ASP A 179 7.72 9.25 -9.33
N PHE A 180 6.63 9.84 -9.83
CA PHE A 180 6.51 11.28 -9.98
C PHE A 180 5.75 11.93 -8.83
N ASP A 181 5.51 11.23 -7.72
CA ASP A 181 4.65 11.71 -6.64
C ASP A 181 5.42 11.88 -5.32
N ALA A 182 6.75 12.06 -5.40
CA ALA A 182 7.62 12.16 -4.23
C ALA A 182 7.71 13.57 -3.64
N GLY A 183 6.91 14.54 -4.11
CA GLY A 183 6.99 15.95 -3.70
C GLY A 183 6.73 16.18 -2.21
N TRP A 184 6.03 15.25 -1.54
CA TRP A 184 5.80 15.28 -0.10
C TRP A 184 7.10 15.19 0.72
N LEU A 185 8.18 14.64 0.16
CA LEU A 185 9.49 14.59 0.83
C LEU A 185 10.07 15.98 1.11
N ASN A 186 9.71 17.00 0.32
CA ASN A 186 10.13 18.38 0.56
C ASN A 186 9.30 19.06 1.66
N GLN A 187 8.14 18.53 1.99
CA GLN A 187 7.26 19.05 3.04
C GLN A 187 7.70 18.51 4.39
N THR A 188 8.57 19.25 5.10
CA THR A 188 9.19 18.80 6.36
C THR A 188 8.21 18.17 7.33
N LYS A 189 7.03 18.79 7.55
CA LYS A 189 6.01 18.25 8.45
C LYS A 189 5.47 16.89 7.98
N VAL A 190 5.07 16.78 6.71
CA VAL A 190 4.53 15.52 6.15
C VAL A 190 5.60 14.45 6.16
N PHE A 191 6.83 14.77 5.74
CA PHE A 191 7.95 13.84 5.81
C PHE A 191 8.17 13.31 7.23
N THR A 192 8.30 14.20 8.22
CA THR A 192 8.51 13.80 9.62
C THR A 192 7.38 12.90 10.13
N GLU A 193 6.12 13.25 9.85
CA GLU A 193 4.95 12.44 10.26
C GLU A 193 4.98 11.02 9.66
N GLN A 194 5.26 10.91 8.35
CA GLN A 194 5.37 9.61 7.67
C GLN A 194 6.58 8.81 8.12
N PHE A 195 7.70 9.49 8.35
CA PHE A 195 8.92 8.85 8.79
C PHE A 195 8.78 8.30 10.21
N HIS A 196 8.13 9.06 11.11
CA HIS A 196 7.75 8.63 12.45
C HIS A 196 6.82 7.43 12.42
N LEU A 197 5.83 7.42 11.52
CA LEU A 197 4.93 6.27 11.36
C LEU A 197 5.71 5.00 11.00
N ARG A 198 6.67 5.09 10.07
CA ARG A 198 7.51 3.95 9.70
C ARG A 198 8.43 3.50 10.83
N LEU A 199 9.07 4.43 11.54
CA LEU A 199 9.92 4.13 12.69
C LEU A 199 9.12 3.44 13.80
N ALA A 200 7.89 3.90 14.08
CA ALA A 200 6.99 3.23 15.03
C ALA A 200 6.69 1.79 14.59
N GLY A 201 6.52 1.55 13.28
CA GLY A 201 6.38 0.20 12.71
C GLY A 201 7.61 -0.69 12.89
N HIS A 202 8.77 -0.12 13.20
CA HIS A 202 9.99 -0.84 13.61
C HIS A 202 10.12 -1.00 15.14
N GLY A 203 9.08 -0.67 15.89
CA GLY A 203 9.04 -0.80 17.35
C GLY A 203 9.75 0.33 18.10
N ILE A 204 10.02 1.46 17.45
CA ILE A 204 10.57 2.64 18.11
C ILE A 204 9.46 3.34 18.91
N PRO A 205 9.63 3.57 20.22
CA PRO A 205 8.61 4.22 21.04
C PRO A 205 8.51 5.72 20.73
N ALA A 206 7.34 6.31 21.01
CA ALA A 206 6.98 7.66 20.59
C ALA A 206 8.00 8.73 21.02
N GLU A 207 8.53 8.61 22.24
CA GLU A 207 9.51 9.52 22.83
C GLU A 207 10.92 9.43 22.21
N GLN A 208 11.20 8.40 21.41
CA GLN A 208 12.47 8.20 20.71
C GLN A 208 12.38 8.49 19.20
N LEU A 209 11.18 8.74 18.65
CA LEU A 209 10.97 8.88 17.21
C LEU A 209 11.82 10.00 16.60
N ASP A 210 11.85 11.18 17.22
CA ASP A 210 12.64 12.31 16.72
C ASP A 210 14.14 12.01 16.71
N LYS A 211 14.65 11.36 17.77
CA LYS A 211 16.08 11.01 17.88
C LYS A 211 16.46 9.94 16.87
N ALA A 212 15.63 8.91 16.71
CA ALA A 212 15.84 7.85 15.72
C ALA A 212 15.81 8.40 14.30
N ALA A 213 14.86 9.29 13.99
CA ALA A 213 14.75 9.95 12.69
C ALA A 213 15.99 10.79 12.37
N GLN A 214 16.45 11.61 13.33
CA GLN A 214 17.66 12.41 13.17
C GLN A 214 18.91 11.55 12.98
N ALA A 215 19.05 10.46 13.75
CA ALA A 215 20.18 9.57 13.65
C ALA A 215 20.22 8.84 12.29
N LEU A 216 19.07 8.40 11.79
CA LEU A 216 19.00 7.75 10.48
C LEU A 216 19.23 8.73 9.33
N LEU A 217 18.76 9.98 9.43
CA LEU A 217 19.09 11.03 8.47
C LEU A 217 20.59 11.33 8.49
N ALA A 218 21.21 11.46 9.66
CA ALA A 218 22.63 11.70 9.81
C ALA A 218 23.49 10.55 9.24
N LEU A 219 23.03 9.31 9.35
CA LEU A 219 23.67 8.15 8.73
C LEU A 219 23.73 8.31 7.20
N VAL A 220 22.68 8.87 6.59
CA VAL A 220 22.58 9.03 5.14
C VAL A 220 23.28 10.28 4.62
N SER A 221 23.16 11.41 5.34
CA SER A 221 23.65 12.73 4.93
C SER A 221 25.09 13.05 5.36
N GLY A 222 25.68 12.22 6.23
CA GLY A 222 26.98 12.46 6.86
C GLY A 222 28.18 11.87 6.11
N ASP A 223 29.16 11.37 6.86
CA ASP A 223 30.45 10.81 6.38
C ASP A 223 30.33 9.57 5.48
N LYS A 224 29.10 9.14 5.20
CA LYS A 224 28.75 7.96 4.41
C LYS A 224 28.29 8.29 2.98
N SER A 225 28.25 9.56 2.58
CA SER A 225 28.17 9.87 1.14
C SER A 225 29.33 9.18 0.40
N GLY A 226 29.00 8.45 -0.67
CA GLY A 226 29.92 7.59 -1.42
C GLY A 226 30.36 6.29 -0.70
N LYS A 227 29.78 5.94 0.46
CA LYS A 227 30.09 4.70 1.20
C LYS A 227 28.83 3.85 1.35
N LEU A 228 29.03 2.52 1.38
CA LEU A 228 27.94 1.58 1.54
C LEU A 228 27.32 1.73 2.93
N ILE A 229 26.01 1.95 2.97
CA ILE A 229 25.16 1.87 4.16
C ILE A 229 24.57 0.47 4.16
N THR A 230 25.06 -0.39 5.06
CA THR A 230 24.67 -1.80 5.11
C THR A 230 23.36 -2.00 5.88
N ARG A 231 22.67 -3.11 5.59
CA ARG A 231 21.48 -3.52 6.35
C ARG A 231 21.76 -3.63 7.84
N GLU A 232 22.88 -4.24 8.21
CA GLU A 232 23.28 -4.48 9.60
C GLU A 232 23.53 -3.16 10.34
N GLU A 233 24.15 -2.16 9.69
CA GLU A 233 24.36 -0.84 10.28
C GLU A 233 23.02 -0.14 10.61
N VAL A 234 22.05 -0.18 9.70
CA VAL A 234 20.73 0.43 9.93
C VAL A 234 19.98 -0.30 11.04
N LEU A 235 20.00 -1.64 11.05
CA LEU A 235 19.34 -2.41 12.12
C LEU A 235 19.98 -2.14 13.49
N ALA A 236 21.32 -2.11 13.55
CA ALA A 236 22.06 -1.80 14.78
C ALA A 236 21.79 -0.37 15.25
N LEU A 237 21.60 0.58 14.32
CA LEU A 237 21.20 1.95 14.66
C LEU A 237 19.81 1.98 15.31
N LEU A 238 18.81 1.37 14.66
CA LEU A 238 17.43 1.38 15.16
C LEU A 238 17.29 0.67 16.52
N GLU A 239 18.04 -0.40 16.76
CA GLU A 239 18.01 -1.13 18.02
C GLU A 239 18.39 -0.27 19.24
N GLN A 240 19.22 0.76 19.05
CA GLN A 240 19.60 1.70 20.12
C GLN A 240 18.41 2.53 20.64
N PHE A 241 17.39 2.71 19.80
CA PHE A 241 16.20 3.51 20.12
C PHE A 241 15.02 2.66 20.55
N LYS A 242 15.09 1.33 20.38
CA LYS A 242 14.10 0.44 20.97
C LYS A 242 14.27 0.47 22.49
N SER A 243 13.16 0.48 23.22
CA SER A 243 13.25 0.42 24.67
C SER A 243 13.89 -0.91 25.07
N LYS A 244 15.03 -0.87 25.76
CA LYS A 244 15.57 -2.01 26.49
C LYS A 244 14.63 -2.30 27.65
N SER A 245 13.49 -2.92 27.39
CA SER A 245 12.51 -3.32 28.39
C SER A 245 12.34 -2.27 29.51
N ALA A 246 11.59 -1.21 29.23
CA ALA A 246 10.78 -0.68 30.31
C ALA A 246 9.83 -1.82 30.69
N ALA A 247 10.19 -2.60 31.70
CA ALA A 247 9.25 -3.39 32.47
C ALA A 247 8.03 -2.48 32.65
N ARG A 248 6.94 -2.80 31.93
CA ARG A 248 5.74 -1.97 31.82
C ARG A 248 5.46 -1.37 33.20
N LYS A 249 5.65 -0.06 33.35
CA LYS A 249 4.99 0.69 34.42
C LYS A 249 3.51 0.52 34.12
N ARG A 250 2.91 -0.51 34.74
CA ARG A 250 1.47 -0.65 34.84
C ARG A 250 0.99 0.70 35.37
N LEU A 251 0.22 1.42 34.55
CA LEU A 251 -0.66 2.47 35.07
C LEU A 251 -1.42 1.87 36.26
N PRO A 252 -1.66 2.63 37.34
CA PRO A 252 -2.46 2.14 38.46
C PRO A 252 -3.75 1.57 37.89
N ALA A 253 -3.96 0.28 38.15
CA ALA A 253 -5.04 -0.48 37.58
C ALA A 253 -6.35 0.28 37.84
N ALA A 254 -7.09 0.57 36.77
CA ALA A 254 -8.54 0.60 36.91
C ALA A 254 -8.95 -0.70 37.60
N LYS A 255 -9.89 -0.61 38.56
CA LYS A 255 -10.35 -1.74 39.39
C LYS A 255 -10.41 -3.02 38.55
N PRO A 256 -9.84 -4.14 39.05
CA PRO A 256 -9.66 -5.34 38.26
C PRO A 256 -11.02 -5.82 37.76
N VAL A 257 -11.25 -5.66 36.45
CA VAL A 257 -12.08 -6.61 35.74
C VAL A 257 -11.27 -7.89 35.75
N THR A 258 -11.86 -8.95 36.29
CA THR A 258 -11.30 -10.30 36.36
C THR A 258 -10.91 -10.75 34.95
N THR A 259 -9.66 -10.51 34.56
CA THR A 259 -9.13 -11.02 33.30
C THR A 259 -8.87 -12.51 33.48
N SER A 260 -9.60 -13.30 32.70
CA SER A 260 -9.31 -14.72 32.54
C SER A 260 -7.86 -14.93 32.11
N PRO A 261 -7.19 -16.01 32.53
CA PRO A 261 -5.82 -16.30 32.11
C PRO A 261 -5.73 -16.31 30.58
N ALA A 262 -4.66 -15.72 30.05
CA ALA A 262 -4.36 -15.72 28.63
C ALA A 262 -4.43 -17.16 28.09
N ARG A 263 -5.42 -17.43 27.23
CA ARG A 263 -5.60 -18.75 26.65
C ARG A 263 -4.38 -19.09 25.78
N PRO A 264 -3.84 -20.31 25.87
CA PRO A 264 -2.80 -20.75 24.95
C PRO A 264 -3.30 -20.66 23.51
N PHE A 265 -2.49 -20.10 22.61
CA PHE A 265 -2.79 -20.06 21.18
C PHE A 265 -2.87 -21.50 20.63
N VAL A 266 -4.08 -21.97 20.38
CA VAL A 266 -4.32 -23.21 19.64
C VAL A 266 -4.36 -22.85 18.16
N ARG A 267 -3.58 -23.56 17.34
CA ARG A 267 -3.57 -23.35 15.88
C ARG A 267 -5.00 -23.53 15.37
N PRO A 268 -5.66 -22.48 14.87
CA PRO A 268 -7.06 -22.55 14.48
C PRO A 268 -7.23 -23.51 13.30
N ASP A 269 -8.38 -24.17 13.27
CA ASP A 269 -8.79 -24.95 12.11
C ASP A 269 -8.86 -24.02 10.89
N ALA A 270 -8.25 -24.44 9.77
CA ALA A 270 -8.21 -23.65 8.55
C ALA A 270 -9.63 -23.35 8.04
N ASP A 271 -10.58 -24.21 8.35
CA ASP A 271 -11.97 -24.08 7.92
C ASP A 271 -12.83 -23.19 8.83
N ALA A 272 -12.29 -22.78 9.98
CA ALA A 272 -12.95 -21.88 10.93
C ALA A 272 -12.30 -20.50 11.00
N SER A 273 -11.47 -20.10 10.03
CA SER A 273 -10.77 -18.81 10.04
C SER A 273 -10.84 -18.08 8.70
N ILE A 274 -10.63 -16.76 8.75
CA ILE A 274 -10.50 -15.92 7.56
C ILE A 274 -9.17 -15.17 7.66
N LEU A 275 -8.33 -15.28 6.63
CA LEU A 275 -7.13 -14.46 6.50
C LEU A 275 -7.47 -13.20 5.73
N ILE A 276 -7.26 -12.06 6.36
CA ILE A 276 -7.51 -10.71 5.84
C ILE A 276 -6.16 -10.09 5.50
N SER A 277 -5.95 -9.75 4.24
CA SER A 277 -4.72 -9.12 3.76
C SER A 277 -5.03 -7.70 3.29
N VAL A 278 -4.59 -6.70 4.05
CA VAL A 278 -4.73 -5.29 3.69
C VAL A 278 -3.51 -4.88 2.88
N LEU A 279 -3.73 -4.36 1.68
CA LEU A 279 -2.72 -4.16 0.64
C LEU A 279 -2.30 -2.69 0.52
N ALA A 280 -1.09 -2.47 0.00
CA ALA A 280 -0.65 -1.13 -0.42
C ALA A 280 -1.66 -0.50 -1.36
N GLY A 281 -2.00 0.77 -1.15
CA GLY A 281 -2.79 1.54 -2.11
C GLY A 281 -4.31 1.30 -2.05
N GLY A 282 -4.82 0.59 -1.05
CA GLY A 282 -6.25 0.44 -0.88
C GLY A 282 -6.78 -0.80 -1.60
N GLY A 283 -6.86 -1.88 -0.84
CA GLY A 283 -7.46 -3.15 -1.21
C GLY A 283 -7.38 -4.14 -0.06
N SER A 284 -8.32 -5.07 0.00
CA SER A 284 -8.38 -6.13 1.01
C SER A 284 -8.67 -7.47 0.34
N LEU A 285 -7.68 -8.36 0.37
CA LEU A 285 -7.82 -9.73 -0.10
C LEU A 285 -8.18 -10.65 1.07
N LEU A 286 -9.29 -11.37 0.96
CA LEU A 286 -9.76 -12.34 1.92
C LEU A 286 -9.49 -13.75 1.40
N ARG A 287 -8.80 -14.57 2.20
CA ARG A 287 -8.79 -16.02 2.02
C ARG A 287 -9.82 -16.61 2.99
N LEU A 288 -10.86 -17.14 2.38
CA LEU A 288 -12.01 -17.77 3.02
C LEU A 288 -11.73 -19.29 3.22
N PRO A 289 -12.51 -19.98 4.06
CA PRO A 289 -12.46 -21.42 4.23
C PRO A 289 -12.50 -22.19 2.92
N ASN A 290 -11.90 -23.38 2.92
CA ASN A 290 -11.81 -24.28 1.75
C ASN A 290 -11.05 -23.68 0.56
N GLY A 291 -10.11 -22.76 0.81
CA GLY A 291 -9.29 -22.17 -0.25
C GLY A 291 -10.06 -21.25 -1.20
N ARG A 292 -11.16 -20.67 -0.74
CA ARG A 292 -11.94 -19.67 -1.48
C ARG A 292 -11.38 -18.26 -1.25
N TYR A 293 -11.68 -17.34 -2.16
CA TYR A 293 -11.13 -15.99 -2.10
C TYR A 293 -12.20 -14.92 -2.34
N GLY A 294 -12.09 -13.80 -1.62
CA GLY A 294 -12.88 -12.59 -1.87
C GLY A 294 -11.98 -11.37 -1.93
N LEU A 295 -12.36 -10.36 -2.71
CA LEU A 295 -11.61 -9.12 -2.85
C LEU A 295 -12.52 -7.91 -2.58
N ILE A 296 -12.06 -6.97 -1.76
CA ILE A 296 -12.76 -5.71 -1.49
C ILE A 296 -11.80 -4.57 -1.80
N ASP A 297 -12.13 -3.76 -2.80
CA ASP A 297 -11.29 -2.73 -3.41
C ASP A 297 -9.96 -3.27 -3.98
N CYS A 298 -9.47 -2.60 -5.02
CA CYS A 298 -8.14 -2.80 -5.55
C CYS A 298 -7.78 -1.64 -6.50
N ASN A 299 -6.81 -0.82 -6.11
CA ASN A 299 -6.15 0.07 -7.07
C ASN A 299 -5.04 -0.65 -7.84
N TRP A 300 -4.34 0.07 -8.73
CA TRP A 300 -3.21 -0.47 -9.49
C TRP A 300 -2.05 -0.96 -8.61
N ASN A 301 -1.73 -0.27 -7.52
CA ASN A 301 -0.66 -0.69 -6.60
C ASN A 301 -1.04 -1.96 -5.82
N ALA A 302 -2.32 -2.10 -5.45
CA ALA A 302 -2.85 -3.32 -4.83
C ALA A 302 -2.89 -4.46 -5.85
N ALA A 303 -3.18 -4.17 -7.13
CA ALA A 303 -3.34 -5.18 -8.17
C ALA A 303 -2.07 -6.00 -8.40
N THR A 304 -0.89 -5.36 -8.35
CA THR A 304 0.40 -6.08 -8.48
C THR A 304 0.61 -7.08 -7.35
N GLN A 305 0.24 -6.71 -6.12
CA GLN A 305 0.30 -7.60 -4.97
C GLN A 305 -0.73 -8.73 -5.12
N VAL A 306 -1.96 -8.44 -5.52
CA VAL A 306 -2.98 -9.49 -5.73
C VAL A 306 -2.58 -10.45 -6.85
N ALA A 307 -2.00 -9.96 -7.94
CA ALA A 307 -1.49 -10.80 -9.02
C ALA A 307 -0.42 -11.79 -8.52
N ALA A 308 0.52 -11.32 -7.69
CA ALA A 308 1.50 -12.20 -7.04
C ALA A 308 0.83 -13.25 -6.13
N TYR A 309 -0.26 -12.90 -5.44
CA TYR A 309 -1.06 -13.87 -4.67
C TYR A 309 -1.76 -14.89 -5.56
N ILE A 310 -2.36 -14.45 -6.67
CA ILE A 310 -3.05 -15.32 -7.63
C ILE A 310 -2.06 -16.36 -8.17
N GLU A 311 -0.88 -15.93 -8.60
CA GLU A 311 0.17 -16.81 -9.11
C GLU A 311 0.67 -17.78 -8.03
N ALA A 312 1.07 -17.27 -6.87
CA ALA A 312 1.67 -18.08 -5.81
C ALA A 312 0.72 -19.14 -5.24
N PHE A 313 -0.57 -18.81 -5.13
CA PHE A 313 -1.59 -19.70 -4.55
C PHE A 313 -2.47 -20.38 -5.58
N LYS A 314 -2.20 -20.18 -6.87
CA LYS A 314 -3.00 -20.70 -7.99
C LYS A 314 -4.49 -20.39 -7.80
N VAL A 315 -4.79 -19.14 -7.48
CA VAL A 315 -6.18 -18.70 -7.27
C VAL A 315 -6.91 -18.77 -8.60
N GLU A 316 -7.86 -19.69 -8.72
CA GLU A 316 -8.60 -19.84 -9.97
C GLU A 316 -9.84 -18.97 -10.04
N ALA A 317 -10.40 -18.57 -8.90
CA ALA A 317 -11.64 -17.81 -8.84
C ALA A 317 -11.77 -16.94 -7.60
N PHE A 318 -12.55 -15.87 -7.74
CA PHE A 318 -13.10 -15.10 -6.63
C PHE A 318 -14.57 -15.45 -6.40
N GLU A 319 -14.93 -15.77 -5.15
CA GLU A 319 -16.33 -15.89 -4.73
C GLU A 319 -17.05 -14.56 -4.82
N PHE A 320 -16.34 -13.49 -4.50
CA PHE A 320 -16.83 -12.14 -4.72
C PHE A 320 -15.70 -11.16 -4.92
N VAL A 321 -16.00 -10.12 -5.69
CA VAL A 321 -15.27 -8.87 -5.76
C VAL A 321 -16.23 -7.76 -5.35
N ALA A 322 -15.82 -6.82 -4.51
CA ALA A 322 -16.66 -5.72 -4.06
C ALA A 322 -15.93 -4.38 -4.10
N ILE A 323 -16.68 -3.30 -4.31
CA ILE A 323 -16.15 -1.93 -4.32
C ILE A 323 -16.80 -1.15 -3.16
N THR A 324 -16.01 -0.43 -2.37
CA THR A 324 -16.51 0.40 -1.28
C THR A 324 -17.17 1.67 -1.81
N HIS A 325 -16.54 2.36 -2.75
CA HIS A 325 -17.03 3.58 -3.41
C HIS A 325 -16.26 3.88 -4.71
N TRP A 326 -16.71 4.92 -5.43
CA TRP A 326 -16.24 5.25 -6.78
C TRP A 326 -15.05 6.23 -6.85
N ASP A 327 -14.13 6.18 -5.89
CA ASP A 327 -12.85 6.87 -6.02
C ASP A 327 -11.84 5.97 -6.75
N TYR A 328 -11.04 6.56 -7.64
CA TYR A 328 -10.23 5.81 -8.61
C TYR A 328 -9.19 4.90 -7.92
N ASP A 329 -8.68 5.33 -6.78
CA ASP A 329 -7.81 4.60 -5.87
C ASP A 329 -8.50 3.44 -5.13
N ARG A 330 -9.76 3.11 -5.44
CA ARG A 330 -10.45 1.91 -4.91
C ARG A 330 -10.81 0.86 -5.94
N PHE A 331 -10.95 1.22 -7.23
CA PHE A 331 -11.39 0.27 -8.25
C PHE A 331 -10.48 0.16 -9.48
N SER A 332 -9.50 1.04 -9.62
CA SER A 332 -8.72 1.16 -10.85
C SER A 332 -7.98 -0.12 -11.28
N GLY A 333 -7.59 -0.98 -10.34
CA GLY A 333 -6.89 -2.24 -10.62
C GLY A 333 -7.81 -3.47 -10.77
N LEU A 334 -9.10 -3.35 -10.48
CA LEU A 334 -9.99 -4.51 -10.37
C LEU A 334 -10.18 -5.28 -11.67
N LEU A 335 -10.35 -4.60 -12.81
CA LEU A 335 -10.49 -5.30 -14.11
C LEU A 335 -9.26 -6.14 -14.44
N SER A 336 -8.06 -5.63 -14.12
CA SER A 336 -6.80 -6.35 -14.31
C SER A 336 -6.77 -7.63 -13.47
N VAL A 337 -7.10 -7.51 -12.18
CA VAL A 337 -7.12 -8.65 -11.25
C VAL A 337 -8.18 -9.68 -11.64
N MET A 338 -9.39 -9.25 -12.02
CA MET A 338 -10.45 -10.16 -12.45
C MET A 338 -10.11 -10.88 -13.77
N SER A 339 -9.35 -10.23 -14.67
CA SER A 339 -8.87 -10.89 -15.90
C SER A 339 -7.76 -11.92 -15.67
N ALA A 340 -7.13 -11.93 -14.48
CA ALA A 340 -6.08 -12.88 -14.13
C ALA A 340 -6.61 -14.17 -13.50
N VAL A 341 -7.92 -14.27 -13.21
CA VAL A 341 -8.57 -15.49 -12.70
C VAL A 341 -9.55 -16.04 -13.74
N LYS A 342 -9.94 -17.31 -13.60
CA LYS A 342 -10.91 -17.92 -14.51
C LYS A 342 -12.31 -17.36 -14.28
N ASN A 343 -12.71 -17.19 -13.01
CA ASN A 343 -14.07 -16.81 -12.65
C ASN A 343 -14.10 -15.76 -11.53
N THR A 344 -15.07 -14.86 -11.63
CA THR A 344 -15.52 -13.97 -10.55
C THR A 344 -17.01 -14.20 -10.34
N HIS A 345 -17.39 -14.96 -9.31
CA HIS A 345 -18.78 -15.39 -9.17
C HIS A 345 -19.75 -14.21 -9.01
N LYS A 346 -19.40 -13.24 -8.15
CA LYS A 346 -20.21 -12.04 -7.91
C LYS A 346 -19.35 -10.77 -7.88
N LEU A 347 -19.80 -9.72 -8.54
CA LEU A 347 -19.25 -8.37 -8.45
C LEU A 347 -20.25 -7.45 -7.74
N PHE A 348 -19.91 -7.01 -6.54
CA PHE A 348 -20.71 -6.09 -5.73
C PHE A 348 -20.33 -4.64 -5.99
N LEU A 349 -21.29 -3.85 -6.48
CA LEU A 349 -21.12 -2.44 -6.80
C LEU A 349 -21.80 -1.55 -5.77
N PRO A 350 -21.14 -0.50 -5.27
CA PRO A 350 -21.76 0.48 -4.41
C PRO A 350 -22.74 1.31 -5.22
N VAL A 351 -23.64 1.99 -4.51
CA VAL A 351 -24.55 2.95 -5.12
C VAL A 351 -23.78 3.95 -5.97
N ILE A 352 -24.12 3.98 -7.26
CA ILE A 352 -23.65 5.03 -8.16
C ILE A 352 -24.45 6.28 -7.77
N PRO A 353 -23.79 7.41 -7.44
CA PRO A 353 -24.51 8.64 -7.17
C PRO A 353 -25.31 9.03 -8.42
N VAL A 354 -26.64 8.84 -8.37
CA VAL A 354 -27.57 9.22 -9.46
C VAL A 354 -27.63 10.76 -9.62
N SER A 355 -27.20 11.50 -8.60
CA SER A 355 -26.97 12.93 -8.65
C SER A 355 -25.55 13.25 -9.15
N LYS A 356 -25.48 13.59 -10.44
CA LYS A 356 -24.62 14.60 -11.08
C LYS A 356 -23.43 15.05 -10.20
N PHE A 357 -22.20 14.72 -10.60
CA PHE A 357 -21.05 15.47 -10.10
C PHE A 357 -21.20 16.88 -10.66
N THR A 358 -21.78 17.79 -9.90
CA THR A 358 -21.74 19.21 -10.25
C THR A 358 -20.30 19.66 -10.04
N ASP A 359 -19.60 19.95 -11.12
CA ASP A 359 -18.45 20.83 -11.03
C ASP A 359 -18.88 22.19 -10.46
N ILE A 360 -17.91 23.07 -10.20
CA ILE A 360 -18.15 24.44 -9.70
C ILE A 360 -19.10 25.23 -10.64
N ALA A 361 -19.34 24.74 -11.87
CA ALA A 361 -20.19 25.35 -12.90
C ALA A 361 -21.57 24.67 -13.08
N GLY A 362 -21.93 23.66 -12.27
CA GLY A 362 -23.26 23.04 -12.29
C GLY A 362 -23.52 22.05 -13.45
N SER A 363 -22.49 21.64 -14.20
CA SER A 363 -22.64 20.63 -15.25
C SER A 363 -22.62 19.21 -14.68
N SER A 364 -23.39 18.27 -15.26
CA SER A 364 -23.41 16.88 -14.81
C SER A 364 -22.22 16.11 -15.37
N TYR A 365 -21.26 15.75 -14.52
CA TYR A 365 -20.12 14.91 -14.91
C TYR A 365 -20.26 13.51 -14.30
N GLN A 366 -19.91 12.45 -15.03
CA GLN A 366 -19.55 11.15 -14.45
C GLN A 366 -18.08 10.94 -14.83
N PRO A 367 -17.17 10.71 -13.86
CA PRO A 367 -15.78 10.46 -14.17
C PRO A 367 -15.62 9.40 -15.27
N PRO A 368 -14.90 9.68 -16.37
CA PRO A 368 -14.72 8.78 -17.51
C PRO A 368 -14.25 7.38 -17.10
N ALA A 369 -13.46 7.29 -16.02
CA ALA A 369 -13.01 6.02 -15.45
C ALA A 369 -14.17 5.14 -14.96
N ILE A 370 -15.19 5.71 -14.32
CA ILE A 370 -16.37 4.96 -13.85
C ILE A 370 -17.18 4.50 -15.06
N SER A 371 -17.48 5.40 -16.00
CA SER A 371 -18.23 5.05 -17.20
C SER A 371 -17.52 3.97 -18.02
N ARG A 372 -16.18 4.03 -18.12
CA ARG A 372 -15.39 2.99 -18.76
C ARG A 372 -15.50 1.67 -18.00
N PHE A 373 -15.30 1.68 -16.68
CA PHE A 373 -15.41 0.47 -15.86
C PHE A 373 -16.78 -0.20 -16.02
N LEU A 374 -17.87 0.58 -15.94
CA LEU A 374 -19.24 0.06 -16.09
C LEU A 374 -19.45 -0.57 -17.48
N LYS A 375 -18.99 0.08 -18.55
CA LYS A 375 -19.07 -0.48 -19.91
C LYS A 375 -18.33 -1.82 -20.05
N GLU A 376 -17.20 -2.00 -19.39
CA GLU A 376 -16.41 -3.24 -19.44
C GLU A 376 -17.10 -4.40 -18.69
N ILE A 377 -17.97 -4.11 -17.72
CA ILE A 377 -18.70 -5.12 -16.93
C ILE A 377 -20.17 -5.29 -17.35
N GLU A 378 -20.61 -4.59 -18.39
CA GLU A 378 -21.94 -4.69 -18.98
C GLU A 378 -21.97 -5.64 -20.18
N GLY A 379 -23.14 -6.23 -20.42
CA GLY A 379 -23.40 -7.08 -21.58
C GLY A 379 -22.45 -8.28 -21.70
N GLU A 380 -21.94 -8.52 -22.90
CA GLU A 380 -21.04 -9.64 -23.19
C GLU A 380 -19.61 -9.43 -22.68
N GLN A 381 -19.19 -8.17 -22.49
CA GLN A 381 -17.81 -7.84 -22.08
C GLN A 381 -17.46 -8.41 -20.70
N ARG A 382 -18.45 -8.50 -19.81
CA ARG A 382 -18.26 -9.10 -18.47
C ARG A 382 -17.76 -10.54 -18.49
N ARG A 383 -18.01 -11.29 -19.58
CA ARG A 383 -17.51 -12.66 -19.76
C ARG A 383 -15.98 -12.70 -19.83
N ARG A 384 -15.33 -11.63 -20.33
CA ARG A 384 -13.86 -11.50 -20.35
C ARG A 384 -13.25 -11.56 -18.95
N TYR A 385 -14.00 -11.15 -17.94
CA TYR A 385 -13.58 -11.09 -16.55
C TYR A 385 -14.15 -12.24 -15.72
N GLY A 386 -14.78 -13.23 -16.37
CA GLY A 386 -15.44 -14.34 -15.70
C GLY A 386 -16.56 -13.92 -14.75
N ILE A 387 -17.16 -12.73 -14.92
CA ILE A 387 -18.16 -12.19 -13.99
C ILE A 387 -19.48 -12.95 -14.18
N GLY A 388 -19.86 -13.73 -13.18
CA GLY A 388 -21.12 -14.49 -13.16
C GLY A 388 -22.33 -13.58 -12.92
N GLU A 389 -22.27 -12.78 -11.86
CA GLU A 389 -23.36 -11.89 -11.43
C GLU A 389 -22.82 -10.51 -11.06
N VAL A 390 -23.54 -9.45 -11.42
CA VAL A 390 -23.28 -8.08 -10.95
C VAL A 390 -24.41 -7.72 -10.00
N VAL A 391 -24.07 -7.38 -8.76
CA VAL A 391 -25.02 -7.13 -7.68
C VAL A 391 -24.79 -5.71 -7.16
N GLN A 392 -25.84 -4.90 -7.09
CA GLN A 392 -25.75 -3.63 -6.38
C GLN A 392 -25.84 -3.88 -4.87
N THR A 393 -24.95 -3.29 -4.08
CA THR A 393 -24.98 -3.44 -2.62
C THR A 393 -26.22 -2.79 -2.05
N GLY A 394 -27.04 -3.55 -1.32
CA GLY A 394 -28.15 -3.04 -0.55
C GLY A 394 -27.69 -2.33 0.72
N ALA A 395 -28.62 -1.64 1.39
CA ALA A 395 -28.37 -0.94 2.66
C ALA A 395 -27.66 -1.83 3.69
N ARG A 396 -28.07 -3.10 3.76
CA ARG A 396 -27.37 -4.19 4.44
C ARG A 396 -27.47 -5.44 3.59
N SER A 397 -26.35 -6.14 3.37
CA SER A 397 -26.37 -7.40 2.62
C SER A 397 -25.30 -8.36 3.13
N THR A 398 -25.60 -9.66 3.19
CA THR A 398 -24.59 -10.69 3.36
C THR A 398 -24.01 -11.01 1.99
N ILE A 399 -22.73 -10.67 1.77
CA ILE A 399 -22.07 -10.90 0.48
C ILE A 399 -21.50 -12.31 0.37
N TRP A 400 -21.18 -12.91 1.53
CA TRP A 400 -20.70 -14.28 1.62
C TRP A 400 -20.96 -14.85 3.02
N SER A 401 -21.24 -16.14 3.10
CA SER A 401 -21.30 -16.91 4.34
C SER A 401 -20.88 -18.36 4.10
N SER A 402 -20.42 -19.03 5.16
CA SER A 402 -20.21 -20.48 5.11
C SER A 402 -21.53 -21.23 5.33
N SER A 403 -21.79 -22.28 4.56
CA SER A 403 -22.96 -23.17 4.69
C SER A 403 -22.78 -24.27 5.74
N ALA A 404 -21.61 -24.38 6.36
CA ALA A 404 -21.38 -25.30 7.47
C ALA A 404 -22.33 -24.94 8.64
N ARG A 405 -22.84 -25.96 9.34
CA ARG A 405 -23.99 -25.93 10.28
C ARG A 405 -23.90 -24.95 11.47
N GLU A 406 -22.87 -24.13 11.55
CA GLU A 406 -22.76 -23.02 12.48
C GLU A 406 -22.41 -21.76 11.68
N SER A 407 -23.35 -20.82 11.60
CA SER A 407 -23.33 -19.55 10.87
C SER A 407 -22.29 -18.52 11.36
N SER A 408 -21.13 -18.98 11.84
CA SER A 408 -20.14 -18.13 12.50
C SER A 408 -19.25 -17.37 11.52
N LEU A 409 -19.10 -17.81 10.27
CA LEU A 409 -18.30 -17.13 9.25
C LEU A 409 -19.16 -16.39 8.23
N ARG A 410 -19.02 -15.06 8.18
CA ARG A 410 -19.77 -14.22 7.24
C ARG A 410 -19.01 -12.96 6.86
N VAL A 411 -19.32 -12.44 5.68
CA VAL A 411 -18.96 -11.10 5.25
C VAL A 411 -20.24 -10.34 4.94
N GLU A 412 -20.45 -9.23 5.63
CA GLU A 412 -21.59 -8.34 5.45
C GLU A 412 -21.13 -7.01 4.87
N THR A 413 -21.99 -6.35 4.11
CA THR A 413 -21.82 -4.96 3.65
C THR A 413 -22.92 -4.08 4.23
N PHE A 414 -22.55 -2.86 4.57
CA PHE A 414 -23.41 -1.78 5.03
C PHE A 414 -23.22 -0.61 4.08
N ALA A 415 -24.08 -0.50 3.06
CA ALA A 415 -23.99 0.49 1.99
C ALA A 415 -25.02 1.61 2.17
N ALA A 416 -24.90 2.68 1.39
CA ALA A 416 -25.91 3.74 1.40
C ALA A 416 -27.22 3.21 0.80
N ASP A 417 -28.35 3.58 1.40
CA ASP A 417 -29.68 3.18 0.92
C ASP A 417 -30.14 4.16 -0.16
N LEU A 418 -30.36 3.66 -1.38
CA LEU A 418 -30.84 4.44 -2.51
C LEU A 418 -32.17 5.14 -2.23
N GLN A 419 -33.11 4.47 -1.57
CA GLN A 419 -34.43 5.04 -1.29
C GLN A 419 -34.33 6.19 -0.28
N ASP A 420 -33.48 6.04 0.73
CA ASP A 420 -33.20 7.09 1.71
C ASP A 420 -32.49 8.30 1.06
N LEU A 421 -31.56 8.05 0.14
CA LEU A 421 -30.90 9.11 -0.63
C LEU A 421 -31.87 9.87 -1.52
N GLU A 422 -32.76 9.17 -2.23
CA GLU A 422 -33.80 9.79 -3.07
C GLU A 422 -34.78 10.63 -2.26
N THR A 423 -35.23 10.12 -1.11
CA THR A 423 -36.12 10.83 -0.18
C THR A 423 -35.48 12.12 0.33
N LYS A 424 -34.20 12.06 0.75
CA LYS A 424 -33.46 13.26 1.20
C LYS A 424 -33.21 14.26 0.08
N ARG A 425 -32.97 13.78 -1.14
CA ARG A 425 -32.83 14.63 -2.33
C ARG A 425 -34.11 15.41 -2.59
N GLN A 426 -35.27 14.75 -2.54
CA GLN A 426 -36.57 15.39 -2.70
C GLN A 426 -36.86 16.41 -1.59
N ALA A 427 -36.34 16.17 -0.38
CA ALA A 427 -36.45 17.09 0.75
C ALA A 427 -35.46 18.27 0.74
N HIS A 428 -34.63 18.44 -0.31
CA HIS A 428 -33.52 19.41 -0.37
C HIS A 428 -32.54 19.33 0.82
N GLN A 429 -32.44 18.17 1.47
CA GLN A 429 -31.57 17.99 2.63
C GLN A 429 -30.19 17.47 2.21
N ARG A 430 -29.16 18.28 2.50
CA ARG A 430 -27.70 18.00 2.49
C ARG A 430 -27.15 17.11 1.36
N HIS A 431 -26.20 17.68 0.60
CA HIS A 431 -25.39 16.90 -0.35
C HIS A 431 -24.48 15.89 0.38
N PHE A 432 -24.62 14.60 0.01
CA PHE A 432 -23.67 13.54 0.32
C PHE A 432 -22.51 13.62 -0.69
N GLY A 433 -21.28 13.69 -0.21
CA GLY A 433 -20.09 13.50 -1.06
C GLY A 433 -19.90 12.02 -1.42
N ARG A 434 -19.03 11.71 -2.39
CA ARG A 434 -18.72 10.32 -2.79
C ARG A 434 -18.35 9.42 -1.62
N ASN A 435 -17.48 9.90 -0.74
CA ASN A 435 -16.98 9.16 0.41
C ASN A 435 -18.07 9.03 1.51
N ASP A 436 -19.11 9.87 1.48
CA ASP A 436 -20.29 9.72 2.36
C ASP A 436 -21.19 8.55 1.90
N LEU A 437 -20.99 8.02 0.69
CA LEU A 437 -21.69 6.86 0.13
C LEU A 437 -20.87 5.56 0.25
N CYS A 438 -19.73 5.61 0.94
CA CYS A 438 -18.85 4.47 1.11
C CYS A 438 -19.52 3.29 1.82
N SER A 439 -19.42 2.10 1.23
CA SER A 439 -19.80 0.87 1.90
C SER A 439 -18.78 0.49 2.97
N VAL A 440 -19.26 0.02 4.12
CA VAL A 440 -18.42 -0.56 5.17
C VAL A 440 -18.69 -2.06 5.17
N PHE A 441 -17.64 -2.87 5.18
CA PHE A 441 -17.75 -4.33 5.23
C PHE A 441 -17.36 -4.85 6.61
N ARG A 442 -18.13 -5.80 7.13
CA ARG A 442 -17.83 -6.52 8.38
C ARG A 442 -17.52 -7.98 8.06
N VAL A 443 -16.28 -8.37 8.28
CA VAL A 443 -15.84 -9.77 8.25
C VAL A 443 -16.01 -10.33 9.66
N SER A 444 -16.73 -11.44 9.81
CA SER A 444 -17.02 -12.04 11.12
C SER A 444 -16.60 -13.49 11.17
N VAL A 445 -16.03 -13.89 12.31
CA VAL A 445 -15.81 -15.28 12.70
C VAL A 445 -16.25 -15.42 14.16
N ALA A 446 -17.36 -16.10 14.38
CA ALA A 446 -18.07 -16.13 15.67
C ALA A 446 -18.38 -14.69 16.15
N ASP A 447 -17.98 -14.34 17.36
CA ASP A 447 -18.20 -13.02 17.96
C ASP A 447 -17.08 -12.01 17.66
N HIS A 448 -16.11 -12.40 16.83
CA HIS A 448 -14.98 -11.54 16.44
C HIS A 448 -15.19 -10.95 15.06
N HIS A 449 -14.78 -9.69 14.90
CA HIS A 449 -15.06 -8.89 13.73
C HIS A 449 -13.84 -8.09 13.27
N PHE A 450 -13.74 -7.91 11.96
CA PHE A 450 -12.85 -6.94 11.34
C PHE A 450 -13.62 -6.05 10.36
N LEU A 451 -13.41 -4.73 10.42
CA LEU A 451 -14.10 -3.78 9.55
C LEU A 451 -13.19 -3.30 8.40
N ILE A 452 -13.66 -3.44 7.17
CA ILE A 452 -13.06 -2.81 6.00
C ILE A 452 -13.89 -1.57 5.68
N THR A 453 -13.31 -0.40 5.87
CA THR A 453 -14.05 0.87 6.04
C THR A 453 -14.02 1.78 4.81
N GLY A 454 -13.16 1.48 3.83
CA GLY A 454 -12.93 2.32 2.65
C GLY A 454 -12.65 3.78 3.06
N ASP A 455 -13.41 4.71 2.50
CA ASP A 455 -13.32 6.15 2.82
C ASP A 455 -14.47 6.66 3.70
N ALA A 456 -15.09 5.78 4.49
CA ALA A 456 -16.23 6.16 5.32
C ALA A 456 -15.95 7.41 6.17
N THR A 457 -16.72 8.48 5.90
CA THR A 457 -16.66 9.73 6.64
C THR A 457 -17.43 9.66 7.96
N ILE A 458 -17.25 10.67 8.83
CA ILE A 458 -18.08 10.84 10.03
C ILE A 458 -19.58 10.83 9.69
N LYS A 459 -19.99 11.44 8.56
CA LYS A 459 -21.39 11.41 8.11
C LYS A 459 -21.84 10.00 7.77
N ARG A 460 -20.99 9.22 7.09
CA ARG A 460 -21.28 7.83 6.73
C ARG A 460 -21.44 6.96 7.99
N TRP A 461 -20.54 7.09 8.96
CA TRP A 461 -20.64 6.38 10.24
C TRP A 461 -21.93 6.71 10.98
N ASN A 462 -22.29 7.99 11.07
CA ASN A 462 -23.53 8.41 11.70
C ASN A 462 -24.76 7.83 11.00
N HIS A 463 -24.76 7.79 9.66
CA HIS A 463 -25.82 7.13 8.90
C HIS A 463 -25.91 5.64 9.23
N LEU A 464 -24.77 4.94 9.21
CA LEU A 464 -24.70 3.51 9.54
C LEU A 464 -25.28 3.24 10.93
N PHE A 465 -24.84 3.96 11.96
CA PHE A 465 -25.30 3.73 13.34
C PHE A 465 -26.76 4.09 13.58
N THR A 466 -27.33 5.02 12.82
CA THR A 466 -28.70 5.49 13.05
C THR A 466 -29.73 4.78 12.16
N ARG A 467 -29.30 4.21 11.04
CA ARG A 467 -30.20 3.66 10.02
C ARG A 467 -29.97 2.19 9.69
N LEU A 468 -28.74 1.70 9.78
CA LEU A 468 -28.39 0.38 9.25
C LEU A 468 -28.17 -0.66 10.36
N LEU A 469 -27.92 -0.22 11.59
CA LEU A 469 -27.80 -1.10 12.74
C LEU A 469 -29.07 -1.13 13.56
N GLY A 470 -29.39 -2.31 14.09
CA GLY A 470 -30.41 -2.46 15.11
C GLY A 470 -30.04 -1.66 16.38
N ARG A 471 -31.05 -1.24 17.14
CA ARG A 471 -30.87 -0.42 18.36
C ARG A 471 -29.89 -1.03 19.36
N ASP A 472 -29.88 -2.36 19.45
CA ASP A 472 -29.05 -3.13 20.40
C ASP A 472 -27.92 -3.91 19.69
N GLU A 473 -27.72 -3.70 18.39
CA GLU A 473 -26.66 -4.37 17.63
C GLU A 473 -25.31 -3.72 17.91
N SER A 474 -24.36 -4.51 18.44
CA SER A 474 -22.97 -4.10 18.55
C SER A 474 -22.30 -4.06 17.18
N PHE A 475 -21.51 -3.01 16.94
CA PHE A 475 -20.62 -2.88 15.78
C PHE A 475 -19.15 -2.83 16.16
N ARG A 476 -18.84 -3.31 17.38
CA ARG A 476 -17.46 -3.43 17.84
C ARG A 476 -16.70 -4.46 17.01
N ALA A 477 -15.40 -4.22 16.86
CA ALA A 477 -14.51 -5.05 16.10
C ALA A 477 -13.12 -5.08 16.74
N ASP A 478 -12.46 -6.23 16.61
CA ASP A 478 -11.09 -6.48 17.01
C ASP A 478 -10.08 -5.73 16.12
N GLY A 479 -10.53 -5.26 14.96
CA GLY A 479 -9.74 -4.35 14.15
C GLY A 479 -10.50 -3.74 12.98
N PHE A 480 -9.87 -2.75 12.35
CA PHE A 480 -10.41 -2.09 11.16
C PHE A 480 -9.32 -1.49 10.27
N THR A 481 -9.63 -1.27 8.99
CA THR A 481 -8.82 -0.40 8.12
C THR A 481 -9.09 1.06 8.46
N LEU A 482 -8.04 1.88 8.60
CA LEU A 482 -8.17 3.30 8.91
C LEU A 482 -8.91 4.02 7.77
N PRO A 483 -10.11 4.60 7.99
CA PRO A 483 -10.89 5.08 6.86
C PRO A 483 -10.24 6.29 6.20
N ARG A 484 -10.25 6.30 4.86
CA ARG A 484 -9.64 7.35 4.01
C ARG A 484 -8.19 7.63 4.38
N HIS A 485 -7.40 6.57 4.53
CA HIS A 485 -5.98 6.65 4.90
C HIS A 485 -5.73 7.39 6.22
N GLY A 486 -6.73 7.59 7.09
CA GLY A 486 -6.62 8.37 8.32
C GLY A 486 -6.84 9.87 8.19
N ALA A 487 -7.79 10.31 7.36
CA ALA A 487 -8.19 11.72 7.27
C ALA A 487 -8.96 12.21 8.51
N ASN A 488 -8.83 13.49 8.87
CA ASN A 488 -9.47 14.07 10.07
C ASN A 488 -11.00 14.03 10.07
N ASN A 489 -11.63 13.80 8.91
CA ASN A 489 -13.08 13.79 8.77
C ASN A 489 -13.68 12.37 8.74
N THR A 490 -12.91 11.34 9.14
CA THR A 490 -13.38 9.94 9.13
C THR A 490 -13.57 9.32 10.50
N LEU A 491 -12.83 9.75 11.52
CA LEU A 491 -12.94 9.22 12.88
C LEU A 491 -13.01 10.33 13.93
N ASN A 492 -13.77 10.09 15.00
CA ASN A 492 -13.80 10.87 16.22
C ASN A 492 -13.97 9.91 17.42
N LYS A 493 -13.95 10.43 18.65
CA LYS A 493 -14.05 9.61 19.87
C LYS A 493 -15.36 8.80 19.94
N ASP A 494 -16.47 9.37 19.51
CA ASP A 494 -17.78 8.71 19.54
C ASP A 494 -17.86 7.53 18.58
N ILE A 495 -17.37 7.71 17.35
CA ILE A 495 -17.30 6.64 16.35
C ILE A 495 -16.36 5.55 16.84
N LEU A 496 -15.16 5.93 17.29
CA LEU A 496 -14.16 4.98 17.75
C LEU A 496 -14.69 4.17 18.95
N GLY A 497 -15.35 4.81 19.91
CA GLY A 497 -15.97 4.15 21.06
C GLY A 497 -17.09 3.17 20.71
N ARG A 498 -17.70 3.28 19.51
CA ARG A 498 -18.72 2.36 18.98
C ARG A 498 -18.16 1.20 18.16
N ILE A 499 -17.02 1.39 17.49
CA ILE A 499 -16.46 0.38 16.57
C ILE A 499 -15.25 -0.37 17.14
N ALA A 500 -14.50 0.20 18.07
CA ALA A 500 -13.32 -0.42 18.62
C ALA A 500 -13.68 -1.34 19.79
N ASP A 501 -13.01 -2.48 19.90
CA ASP A 501 -13.02 -3.25 21.14
C ASP A 501 -12.24 -2.51 22.25
N PRO A 502 -12.84 -2.28 23.43
CA PRO A 502 -12.20 -1.52 24.51
C PRO A 502 -11.03 -2.28 25.17
N SER A 503 -10.92 -3.60 25.00
CA SER A 503 -9.80 -4.40 25.49
C SER A 503 -8.54 -4.22 24.64
N GLY A 504 -8.68 -3.77 23.40
CA GLY A 504 -7.60 -3.52 22.44
C GLY A 504 -8.03 -3.91 21.03
N PHE A 505 -7.43 -3.28 20.02
CA PHE A 505 -7.78 -3.55 18.62
C PHE A 505 -6.63 -3.20 17.66
N TYR A 506 -6.70 -3.71 16.42
CA TYR A 506 -5.81 -3.31 15.34
C TYR A 506 -6.41 -2.23 14.45
N ALA A 507 -5.65 -1.17 14.16
CA ALA A 507 -5.97 -0.19 13.14
C ALA A 507 -4.95 -0.27 12.01
N VAL A 508 -5.36 -0.78 10.85
CA VAL A 508 -4.48 -0.94 9.68
C VAL A 508 -4.55 0.29 8.79
N VAL A 509 -3.45 0.99 8.59
CA VAL A 509 -3.37 2.17 7.73
C VAL A 509 -2.61 1.87 6.44
N ASP A 510 -3.17 2.23 5.29
CA ASP A 510 -2.51 2.34 4.00
C ASP A 510 -2.12 3.81 3.77
N PRO A 511 -0.86 4.24 4.05
CA PRO A 511 -0.53 5.66 4.03
C PRO A 511 -0.68 6.27 2.63
N ALA A 512 -1.14 7.53 2.58
CA ALA A 512 -1.18 8.33 1.37
C ALA A 512 -0.41 9.65 1.56
N PRO A 513 0.94 9.61 1.53
CA PRO A 513 1.80 10.74 1.84
C PRO A 513 1.55 11.98 0.97
N ILE A 514 1.16 11.78 -0.29
CA ILE A 514 0.83 12.87 -1.23
C ILE A 514 -0.29 13.78 -0.70
N TYR A 515 -1.21 13.24 0.12
CA TYR A 515 -2.29 13.98 0.76
C TYR A 515 -1.97 14.38 2.21
N GLY A 516 -0.77 14.07 2.70
CA GLY A 516 -0.39 14.24 4.09
C GLY A 516 -1.21 13.35 5.03
N LEU A 517 -1.48 12.11 4.63
CA LEU A 517 -2.27 11.12 5.36
C LEU A 517 -1.41 9.89 5.72
N PRO A 518 -1.61 9.27 6.90
CA PRO A 518 -2.59 9.61 7.93
C PRO A 518 -2.28 10.90 8.69
N ARG A 519 -3.32 11.53 9.24
CA ARG A 519 -3.17 12.69 10.11
C ARG A 519 -2.73 12.25 11.52
N PRO A 520 -1.76 12.93 12.15
CA PRO A 520 -1.32 12.57 13.49
C PRO A 520 -2.43 12.55 14.53
N GLN A 521 -3.41 13.46 14.42
CA GLN A 521 -4.54 13.53 15.34
C GLN A 521 -5.37 12.25 15.32
N VAL A 522 -5.59 11.67 14.13
CA VAL A 522 -6.32 10.40 13.98
C VAL A 522 -5.52 9.24 14.58
N LEU A 523 -4.20 9.21 14.36
CA LEU A 523 -3.34 8.21 14.97
C LEU A 523 -3.31 8.32 16.50
N SER A 524 -3.31 9.54 17.05
CA SER A 524 -3.41 9.77 18.48
C SER A 524 -4.75 9.28 19.03
N LEU A 525 -5.87 9.53 18.35
CA LEU A 525 -7.19 9.01 18.75
C LEU A 525 -7.18 7.48 18.85
N VAL A 526 -6.58 6.79 17.88
CA VAL A 526 -6.44 5.33 17.91
C VAL A 526 -5.63 4.86 19.12
N ARG A 527 -4.47 5.48 19.36
CA ARG A 527 -3.60 5.12 20.50
C ARG A 527 -4.27 5.40 21.85
N GLU A 528 -4.94 6.54 21.97
CA GLU A 528 -5.71 6.91 23.17
C GLU A 528 -6.81 5.90 23.48
N ALA A 529 -7.36 5.23 22.47
CA ALA A 529 -8.37 4.19 22.61
C ALA A 529 -7.79 2.77 22.78
N ASN A 530 -6.48 2.62 23.07
CA ASN A 530 -5.79 1.33 23.21
C ASN A 530 -5.66 0.53 21.89
N GLY A 531 -5.63 1.22 20.75
CA GLY A 531 -5.40 0.59 19.44
C GLY A 531 -3.92 0.46 19.07
N GLU A 532 -3.55 -0.66 18.45
CA GLU A 532 -2.24 -0.88 17.81
C GLU A 532 -2.34 -0.53 16.31
N ILE A 533 -1.44 0.34 15.83
CA ILE A 533 -1.41 0.79 14.44
C ILE A 533 -0.48 -0.11 13.63
N LEU A 534 -1.01 -0.73 12.58
CA LEU A 534 -0.27 -1.52 11.60
C LEU A 534 -0.23 -0.77 10.28
N VAL A 535 0.90 -0.80 9.57
CA VAL A 535 1.12 0.01 8.37
C VAL A 535 1.22 -0.90 7.15
N ALA A 536 0.22 -0.84 6.28
CA ALA A 536 0.17 -1.49 4.96
C ALA A 536 0.70 -0.51 3.89
N ASP A 537 2.01 -0.25 3.93
CA ASP A 537 2.66 0.58 2.92
C ASP A 537 3.07 -0.24 1.69
N ARG A 538 4.32 -0.67 1.52
CA ARG A 538 4.73 -1.55 0.40
C ARG A 538 4.56 -3.04 0.71
N THR A 539 4.39 -3.37 1.99
CA THR A 539 4.18 -4.74 2.43
C THR A 539 2.76 -4.88 2.95
N PRO A 540 1.98 -5.86 2.46
CA PRO A 540 0.67 -6.14 3.01
C PRO A 540 0.71 -6.42 4.52
N VAL A 541 -0.35 -6.03 5.21
CA VAL A 541 -0.61 -6.47 6.58
C VAL A 541 -1.56 -7.66 6.51
N HIS A 542 -1.17 -8.77 7.15
CA HIS A 542 -1.98 -9.98 7.20
C HIS A 542 -2.52 -10.22 8.60
N LEU A 543 -3.82 -10.40 8.70
CA LEU A 543 -4.54 -10.64 9.93
C LEU A 543 -5.33 -11.94 9.82
N LEU A 544 -5.21 -12.82 10.80
CA LEU A 544 -5.99 -14.05 10.88
C LEU A 544 -7.13 -13.83 11.87
N LEU A 545 -8.37 -13.80 11.37
CA LEU A 545 -9.58 -13.72 12.19
C LEU A 545 -10.08 -15.14 12.48
N THR A 546 -10.30 -15.44 13.76
CA THR A 546 -10.63 -16.78 14.27
C THR A 546 -11.72 -16.69 15.33
N PRO A 547 -12.31 -17.82 15.79
CA PRO A 547 -13.25 -17.81 16.91
C PRO A 547 -12.61 -17.40 18.24
N ASN A 548 -11.28 -17.32 18.32
CA ASN A 548 -10.54 -16.92 19.52
C ASN A 548 -10.03 -15.48 19.46
N GLY A 549 -10.29 -14.74 18.37
CA GLY A 549 -9.80 -13.37 18.20
C GLY A 549 -9.12 -13.11 16.87
N LEU A 550 -8.53 -11.92 16.79
CA LEU A 550 -7.81 -11.39 15.63
C LEU A 550 -6.30 -11.38 15.91
N PHE A 551 -5.53 -11.91 14.97
CA PHE A 551 -4.09 -12.12 15.14
C PHE A 551 -3.28 -11.52 13.99
N GLU A 552 -2.25 -10.74 14.29
CA GLU A 552 -1.27 -10.34 13.27
C GLU A 552 -0.43 -11.55 12.83
N ARG A 553 -0.46 -11.86 11.53
CA ARG A 553 0.38 -12.90 10.92
C ARG A 553 1.54 -12.27 10.17
N ARG A 554 2.74 -12.36 10.75
CA ARG A 554 3.96 -11.85 10.11
C ARG A 554 4.50 -12.89 9.14
N PHE A 555 4.50 -12.55 7.87
CA PHE A 555 5.13 -13.33 6.82
C PHE A 555 6.42 -12.65 6.34
N ALA A 556 7.40 -13.45 5.95
CA ALA A 556 8.47 -13.03 5.05
C ALA A 556 8.11 -13.59 3.68
N LEU A 557 8.15 -12.74 2.66
CA LEU A 557 8.20 -13.20 1.29
C LEU A 557 9.58 -13.84 1.07
N GLY A 558 9.63 -15.17 1.05
CA GLY A 558 10.80 -15.88 0.53
C GLY A 558 10.89 -15.75 -1.00
N ARG A 559 12.08 -16.01 -1.57
CA ARG A 559 12.20 -16.18 -3.03
C ARG A 559 11.38 -17.39 -3.46
N ALA A 560 10.52 -17.20 -4.46
CA ALA A 560 9.52 -18.16 -4.97
C ALA A 560 8.20 -18.27 -4.18
N GLY A 561 7.67 -17.17 -3.62
CA GLY A 561 6.28 -17.14 -3.15
C GLY A 561 5.99 -17.97 -1.90
N GLU A 562 7.01 -18.54 -1.25
CA GLU A 562 6.85 -19.19 0.05
C GLU A 562 6.58 -18.15 1.14
N LEU A 563 5.34 -18.11 1.61
CA LEU A 563 4.94 -17.41 2.84
C LEU A 563 5.45 -18.20 4.06
N ARG A 564 6.57 -17.78 4.65
CA ARG A 564 7.05 -18.32 5.94
C ARG A 564 6.57 -17.44 7.08
N VAL A 565 6.00 -18.05 8.13
CA VAL A 565 5.65 -17.36 9.37
C VAL A 565 6.95 -17.01 10.11
N VAL A 566 7.19 -15.72 10.35
CA VAL A 566 8.47 -15.21 10.88
C VAL A 566 8.39 -14.80 12.35
N GLY A 567 7.22 -14.94 12.99
CA GLY A 567 7.06 -14.56 14.39
C GLY A 567 5.78 -15.11 15.01
N PRO A 568 5.67 -15.05 16.36
CA PRO A 568 4.45 -15.43 17.07
C PRO A 568 3.28 -14.53 16.68
N MET A 569 2.08 -15.09 16.66
CA MET A 569 0.86 -14.30 16.55
C MET A 569 0.72 -13.42 17.80
N ARG A 570 0.51 -12.12 17.62
CA ARG A 570 0.12 -11.22 18.71
C ARG A 570 -1.39 -11.34 18.92
N HIS A 571 -1.80 -11.57 20.17
CA HIS A 571 -3.19 -11.72 20.62
C HIS A 571 -3.64 -10.40 21.29
N PHE A 572 -4.92 -10.05 21.17
CA PHE A 572 -5.61 -9.15 22.10
C PHE A 572 -6.56 -9.95 22.97
#